data_AF-A0A959HBZ0-F1
#
_entry.id   AF-A0A959HBZ0-F1
#
_cell.length_a   1.000
_cell.length_b   1.000
_cell.length_c   1.000
_cell.angle_alpha   90.00
_cell.angle_beta   90.00
_cell.angle_gamma   90.00
#
_symmetry.space_group_name_H-M   'P 1'
#
loop_
_entity.id
_entity.type
_entity.pdbx_description
1 polymer ?
#
loop_
_entity_poly.entity_id
_entity_poly.type
_entity_poly.pdbx_seq_one_letter_code
_entity_poly.pdbx_strand_id
1 'polypeptide(L)'
;MSKTTNVKKMEERVAALRREMAESRLDAFIIPSQDPHQSEYVADHWKARAWISGFTGSAGVAVVTPDHAGLWTDSRYFIQAEQELKDSPFVLHPLKVPHMPEHIDWLLENLPRGSTVGCDGNVFSLSQANYLQRRLESKSMSLAYKEDLIGRIWTGRPPLPRNAAFELDEALAGQSRAEKLRLIRRQMKGAEYYLVPTLDDIAWALNIRGADVEYNPVCISYLLIGHKAAHWFVHEEKVPGVLQKRLQQDGLHLHPYEQLEGFLTGLDKDCTLLYDAGSTSIALFEALEEEQWKASRNLIRPLKAIKNETEVKHIRQAMRKDGVALLKLYRWLEAELQHRTVSEYELAQQLAAFRKAQGNYYGESFAAIVGYAANGAIVHY
;
A
#
# COMPACT_ATOMS: atom_id res chain seq x y z
N MET A 1 -23.25 -9.29 9.64
CA MET A 1 -24.27 -8.38 9.06
C MET A 1 -25.01 -9.14 7.97
N SER A 2 -26.32 -8.95 7.78
CA SER A 2 -27.04 -9.60 6.68
C SER A 2 -26.63 -8.99 5.33
N LYS A 3 -26.61 -9.80 4.26
CA LYS A 3 -26.23 -9.38 2.90
C LYS A 3 -27.01 -8.14 2.42
N THR A 4 -28.32 -8.10 2.69
CA THR A 4 -29.21 -6.98 2.38
C THR A 4 -28.80 -5.67 3.07
N THR A 5 -28.28 -5.76 4.30
CA THR A 5 -27.77 -4.57 5.02
C THR A 5 -26.50 -4.04 4.37
N ASN A 6 -25.67 -4.90 3.77
CA ASN A 6 -24.45 -4.48 3.10
C ASN A 6 -24.73 -3.78 1.76
N VAL A 7 -25.66 -4.34 0.96
CA VAL A 7 -26.10 -3.74 -0.31
C VAL A 7 -26.62 -2.32 -0.10
N LYS A 8 -27.56 -2.15 0.84
CA LYS A 8 -28.13 -0.83 1.14
C LYS A 8 -27.06 0.21 1.52
N LYS A 9 -26.04 -0.20 2.30
CA LYS A 9 -24.92 0.67 2.64
C LYS A 9 -24.10 1.06 1.42
N MET A 10 -23.86 0.15 0.48
CA MET A 10 -23.15 0.46 -0.76
C MET A 10 -23.93 1.47 -1.61
N GLU A 11 -25.25 1.32 -1.73
CA GLU A 11 -26.12 2.27 -2.42
C GLU A 11 -26.06 3.67 -1.77
N GLU A 12 -26.18 3.74 -0.45
CA GLU A 12 -26.09 5.00 0.31
C GLU A 12 -24.73 5.69 0.12
N ARG A 13 -23.63 4.92 0.12
CA ARG A 13 -22.27 5.43 -0.08
C ARG A 13 -22.06 5.93 -1.52
N VAL A 14 -22.49 5.19 -2.53
CA VAL A 14 -22.41 5.61 -3.94
C VAL A 14 -23.24 6.86 -4.17
N ALA A 15 -24.45 6.93 -3.60
CA ALA A 15 -25.29 8.13 -3.67
C ALA A 15 -24.63 9.33 -2.99
N ALA A 16 -23.94 9.14 -1.85
CA ALA A 16 -23.17 10.19 -1.20
C ALA A 16 -21.99 10.67 -2.06
N LEU A 17 -21.21 9.74 -2.63
CA LEU A 17 -20.11 10.09 -3.51
C LEU A 17 -20.59 10.87 -4.74
N ARG A 18 -21.71 10.48 -5.35
CA ARG A 18 -22.28 11.21 -6.49
C ARG A 18 -22.69 12.64 -6.15
N ARG A 19 -23.14 12.91 -4.91
CA ARG A 19 -23.42 14.28 -4.44
C ARG A 19 -22.14 15.11 -4.34
N GLU A 20 -21.11 14.57 -3.69
CA GLU A 20 -19.78 15.22 -3.62
C GLU A 20 -19.19 15.47 -5.01
N MET A 21 -19.30 14.50 -5.93
CA MET A 21 -18.87 14.66 -7.31
C MET A 21 -19.61 15.80 -8.02
N ALA A 22 -20.94 15.92 -7.84
CA ALA A 22 -21.71 16.99 -8.44
C ALA A 22 -21.31 18.37 -7.88
N GLU A 23 -21.08 18.47 -6.58
CA GLU A 23 -20.60 19.70 -5.92
C GLU A 23 -19.20 20.10 -6.43
N SER A 24 -18.30 19.13 -6.60
CA SER A 24 -16.96 19.32 -7.14
C SER A 24 -16.88 19.34 -8.69
N ARG A 25 -18.02 19.27 -9.39
CA ARG A 25 -18.15 19.26 -10.86
C ARG A 25 -17.34 18.16 -11.55
N LEU A 26 -17.40 16.94 -11.03
CA LEU A 26 -16.71 15.77 -11.54
C LEU A 26 -17.68 14.83 -12.27
N ASP A 27 -17.27 14.34 -13.43
CA ASP A 27 -18.03 13.39 -14.25
C ASP A 27 -17.68 11.93 -13.93
N ALA A 28 -16.54 11.69 -13.29
CA ALA A 28 -16.17 10.40 -12.72
C ALA A 28 -15.25 10.57 -11.52
N PHE A 29 -15.17 9.55 -10.67
CA PHE A 29 -14.19 9.48 -9.59
C PHE A 29 -13.55 8.09 -9.53
N ILE A 30 -12.22 8.03 -9.54
CA ILE A 30 -11.43 6.80 -9.52
C ILE A 30 -10.93 6.53 -8.09
N ILE A 31 -11.20 5.32 -7.60
CA ILE A 31 -10.87 4.88 -6.24
C ILE A 31 -9.95 3.65 -6.31
N PRO A 32 -8.64 3.83 -6.08
CA PRO A 32 -7.65 2.77 -6.19
C PRO A 32 -7.61 1.87 -4.94
N SER A 33 -6.78 0.83 -4.99
CA SER A 33 -6.46 0.00 -3.81
C SER A 33 -5.27 0.53 -3.00
N GLN A 34 -4.49 1.46 -3.58
CA GLN A 34 -3.23 1.94 -3.03
C GLN A 34 -3.42 2.96 -1.90
N ASP A 35 -2.37 3.13 -1.10
CA ASP A 35 -2.19 4.18 -0.11
C ASP A 35 -1.16 5.23 -0.60
N PRO A 36 -0.88 6.30 0.17
CA PRO A 36 0.13 7.31 -0.18
C PRO A 36 1.57 6.80 -0.28
N HIS A 37 1.80 5.54 0.07
CA HIS A 37 3.10 4.88 0.08
C HIS A 37 3.23 3.83 -1.04
N GLN A 38 2.18 3.71 -1.88
CA GLN A 38 2.07 2.72 -2.95
C GLN A 38 2.20 1.27 -2.46
N SER A 39 1.64 0.99 -1.28
CA SER A 39 1.64 -0.35 -0.67
C SER A 39 0.70 -1.31 -1.43
N GLU A 40 1.04 -2.61 -1.45
CA GLU A 40 0.16 -3.66 -1.98
C GLU A 40 -0.98 -3.99 -1.02
N TYR A 41 -0.65 -4.21 0.25
CA TYR A 41 -1.61 -4.26 1.35
C TYR A 41 -1.63 -2.91 2.03
N VAL A 42 -2.82 -2.42 2.36
CA VAL A 42 -2.99 -1.10 2.98
C VAL A 42 -3.64 -1.23 4.35
N ALA A 43 -3.31 -0.30 5.26
CA ALA A 43 -4.01 -0.17 6.52
C ALA A 43 -5.50 0.13 6.29
N ASP A 44 -6.36 -0.22 7.26
CA ASP A 44 -7.81 -0.06 7.13
C ASP A 44 -8.25 1.37 6.78
N HIS A 45 -7.47 2.37 7.19
CA HIS A 45 -7.67 3.78 6.84
C HIS A 45 -7.71 4.04 5.32
N TRP A 46 -6.97 3.28 4.50
CA TRP A 46 -6.92 3.44 3.03
C TRP A 46 -7.65 2.34 2.28
N LYS A 47 -8.43 1.49 2.95
CA LYS A 47 -9.30 0.50 2.29
C LYS A 47 -10.55 1.14 1.65
N ALA A 48 -10.39 2.30 1.00
CA ALA A 48 -11.44 3.13 0.41
C ALA A 48 -12.25 2.35 -0.64
N ARG A 49 -11.57 1.65 -1.56
CA ARG A 49 -12.21 0.79 -2.56
C ARG A 49 -13.04 -0.31 -1.91
N ALA A 50 -12.50 -1.02 -0.91
CA ALA A 50 -13.26 -2.05 -0.20
C ALA A 50 -14.46 -1.47 0.56
N TRP A 51 -14.31 -0.27 1.14
CA TRP A 51 -15.39 0.41 1.85
C TRP A 51 -16.52 0.86 0.92
N ILE A 52 -16.20 1.45 -0.24
CA ILE A 52 -17.23 1.95 -1.18
C ILE A 52 -17.95 0.81 -1.91
N SER A 53 -17.21 -0.22 -2.34
CA SER A 53 -17.77 -1.30 -3.20
C SER A 53 -18.06 -2.61 -2.49
N GLY A 54 -17.65 -2.77 -1.23
CA GLY A 54 -17.75 -4.04 -0.51
C GLY A 54 -16.78 -5.12 -0.98
N PHE A 55 -15.98 -4.88 -2.03
CA PHE A 55 -15.04 -5.85 -2.58
C PHE A 55 -13.73 -5.92 -1.78
N THR A 56 -13.41 -7.10 -1.26
CA THR A 56 -12.33 -7.29 -0.28
C THR A 56 -11.03 -7.85 -0.86
N GLY A 57 -11.00 -8.23 -2.14
CA GLY A 57 -9.77 -8.71 -2.80
C GLY A 57 -8.63 -7.69 -2.77
N SER A 58 -7.37 -8.13 -2.83
CA SER A 58 -6.24 -7.20 -2.65
C SER A 58 -6.04 -6.22 -3.81
N ALA A 59 -6.49 -6.57 -5.02
CA ALA A 59 -6.30 -5.75 -6.21
C ALA A 59 -7.62 -5.37 -6.88
N GLY A 60 -7.78 -4.09 -7.19
CA GLY A 60 -8.86 -3.61 -8.04
C GLY A 60 -8.95 -2.08 -8.07
N VAL A 61 -9.74 -1.56 -9.01
CA VAL A 61 -10.04 -0.13 -9.12
C VAL A 61 -11.54 0.03 -9.22
N ALA A 62 -12.11 0.86 -8.35
CA ALA A 62 -13.50 1.28 -8.47
C ALA A 62 -13.57 2.60 -9.24
N VAL A 63 -14.57 2.74 -10.10
CA VAL A 63 -14.89 4.00 -10.79
C VAL A 63 -16.38 4.26 -10.62
N VAL A 64 -16.72 5.47 -10.20
CA VAL A 64 -18.11 5.92 -10.08
C VAL A 64 -18.34 7.09 -11.02
N THR A 65 -19.41 7.05 -11.80
CA THR A 65 -19.96 8.15 -12.62
C THR A 65 -21.36 8.53 -12.08
N PRO A 66 -22.02 9.58 -12.60
CA PRO A 66 -23.39 9.92 -12.21
C PRO A 66 -24.40 8.76 -12.32
N ASP A 67 -24.18 7.86 -13.28
CA ASP A 67 -25.12 6.80 -13.67
C ASP A 67 -24.54 5.38 -13.57
N HIS A 68 -23.22 5.21 -13.48
CA HIS A 68 -22.54 3.91 -13.40
C HIS A 68 -21.65 3.80 -12.15
N ALA A 69 -21.45 2.57 -11.69
CA ALA A 69 -20.39 2.23 -10.74
C ALA A 69 -19.75 0.91 -11.19
N GLY A 70 -18.46 0.93 -11.49
CA GLY A 70 -17.72 -0.22 -11.99
C GLY A 70 -16.58 -0.62 -11.06
N LEU A 71 -16.25 -1.90 -11.04
CA LEU A 71 -15.06 -2.45 -10.38
C LEU A 71 -14.24 -3.25 -11.38
N TRP A 72 -12.99 -2.85 -11.60
CA TRP A 72 -12.02 -3.59 -12.40
C TRP A 72 -11.10 -4.38 -11.49
N THR A 73 -10.98 -5.68 -11.72
CA THR A 73 -10.03 -6.56 -11.02
C THR A 73 -9.51 -7.64 -11.96
N ASP A 74 -8.46 -8.34 -11.55
CA ASP A 74 -7.84 -9.40 -12.34
C ASP A 74 -8.43 -10.78 -12.04
N SER A 75 -7.99 -11.78 -12.83
CA SER A 75 -8.57 -13.13 -12.83
C SER A 75 -8.47 -13.87 -11.51
N ARG A 76 -7.63 -13.43 -10.58
CA ARG A 76 -7.55 -14.00 -9.23
C ARG A 76 -8.85 -13.78 -8.44
N TYR A 77 -9.62 -12.75 -8.81
CA TYR A 77 -10.74 -12.25 -8.00
C TYR A 77 -12.09 -12.26 -8.71
N PHE A 78 -12.24 -12.81 -9.92
CA PHE A 78 -13.51 -12.79 -10.64
C PHE A 78 -14.65 -13.44 -9.85
N ILE A 79 -14.44 -14.66 -9.35
CA ILE A 79 -15.45 -15.41 -8.58
C ILE A 79 -15.80 -14.66 -7.28
N GLN A 80 -14.78 -14.13 -6.58
CA GLN A 80 -14.98 -13.35 -5.36
C GLN A 80 -15.80 -12.08 -5.65
N ALA A 81 -15.42 -11.32 -6.67
CA ALA A 81 -16.09 -10.08 -7.04
C ALA A 81 -17.53 -10.33 -7.48
N GLU A 82 -17.81 -11.38 -8.27
CA GLU A 82 -19.19 -11.75 -8.62
C GLU A 82 -20.05 -12.03 -7.39
N GLN A 83 -19.50 -12.69 -6.37
CA GLN A 83 -20.22 -13.01 -5.13
C GLN A 83 -20.43 -11.79 -4.24
N GLU A 84 -19.38 -10.98 -4.04
CA GLU A 84 -19.38 -9.81 -3.15
C GLU A 84 -20.20 -8.65 -3.71
N LEU A 85 -20.16 -8.44 -5.04
CA LEU A 85 -20.89 -7.37 -5.72
C LEU A 85 -22.33 -7.74 -6.09
N LYS A 86 -22.74 -9.00 -5.89
CA LYS A 86 -24.08 -9.46 -6.25
C LYS A 86 -25.16 -8.61 -5.57
N ASP A 87 -26.07 -8.10 -6.39
CA ASP A 87 -27.18 -7.19 -6.04
C ASP A 87 -26.72 -5.80 -5.55
N SER A 88 -25.43 -5.46 -5.69
CA SER A 88 -24.87 -4.14 -5.37
C SER A 88 -24.98 -3.16 -6.55
N PRO A 89 -24.79 -1.84 -6.34
CA PRO A 89 -24.71 -0.88 -7.45
C PRO A 89 -23.47 -1.06 -8.34
N PHE A 90 -22.48 -1.85 -7.92
CA PHE A 90 -21.23 -2.05 -8.66
C PHE A 90 -21.34 -3.18 -9.68
N VAL A 91 -20.89 -2.89 -10.90
CA VAL A 91 -20.73 -3.87 -11.99
C VAL A 91 -19.28 -4.33 -12.07
N LEU A 92 -19.05 -5.63 -12.06
CA LEU A 92 -17.73 -6.20 -12.32
C LEU A 92 -17.33 -5.99 -13.79
N HIS A 93 -16.14 -5.43 -13.99
CA HIS A 93 -15.43 -5.35 -15.28
C HIS A 93 -14.17 -6.22 -15.20
N PRO A 94 -14.22 -7.48 -15.69
CA PRO A 94 -13.06 -8.37 -15.66
C PRO A 94 -11.93 -7.81 -16.53
N LEU A 95 -10.73 -7.65 -15.95
CA LEU A 95 -9.55 -7.26 -16.74
C LEU A 95 -9.20 -8.36 -17.74
N LYS A 96 -8.96 -7.97 -18.99
CA LYS A 96 -8.48 -8.87 -20.04
C LYS A 96 -6.99 -9.13 -19.90
N VAL A 97 -6.24 -8.11 -19.49
CA VAL A 97 -4.80 -8.18 -19.26
C VAL A 97 -4.49 -7.75 -17.82
N PRO A 98 -3.83 -8.60 -17.01
CA PRO A 98 -3.46 -8.24 -15.64
C PRO A 98 -2.68 -6.92 -15.58
N HIS A 99 -3.04 -6.09 -14.60
CA HIS A 99 -2.42 -4.78 -14.33
C HIS A 99 -2.61 -3.69 -15.40
N MET A 100 -3.33 -3.97 -16.50
CA MET A 100 -3.66 -2.92 -17.47
C MET A 100 -4.77 -2.01 -16.93
N PRO A 101 -4.64 -0.68 -17.07
CA PRO A 101 -5.63 0.27 -16.55
C PRO A 101 -6.82 0.42 -17.52
N GLU A 102 -7.50 -0.69 -17.83
CA GLU A 102 -8.63 -0.74 -18.79
C GLU A 102 -9.82 0.16 -18.39
N HIS A 103 -9.93 0.51 -17.10
CA HIS A 103 -10.89 1.50 -16.61
C HIS A 103 -10.71 2.89 -17.24
N ILE A 104 -9.48 3.24 -17.65
CA ILE A 104 -9.19 4.50 -18.35
C ILE A 104 -9.73 4.46 -19.78
N ASP A 105 -9.58 3.33 -20.47
CA ASP A 105 -10.14 3.14 -21.81
C ASP A 105 -11.68 3.22 -21.75
N TRP A 106 -12.28 2.56 -20.75
CA TRP A 106 -13.72 2.64 -20.49
C TRP A 106 -14.18 4.09 -20.25
N LEU A 107 -13.44 4.88 -19.44
CA LEU A 107 -13.76 6.29 -19.21
C LEU A 107 -13.71 7.11 -20.52
N LEU A 108 -12.69 6.89 -21.34
CA LEU A 108 -12.54 7.57 -22.64
C LEU A 108 -13.66 7.20 -23.62
N GLU A 109 -14.21 5.99 -23.55
CA GLU A 109 -15.31 5.56 -24.40
C GLU A 109 -16.66 6.14 -23.92
N ASN A 110 -16.88 6.17 -22.60
CA ASN A 110 -18.20 6.41 -22.02
C ASN A 110 -18.46 7.85 -21.56
N LEU A 111 -17.42 8.64 -21.26
CA LEU A 111 -17.60 10.03 -20.84
C LEU A 111 -17.63 11.02 -22.01
N PRO A 112 -18.41 12.11 -21.96
CA PRO A 112 -18.38 13.16 -22.96
C PRO A 112 -17.00 13.80 -23.15
N ARG A 113 -16.80 14.44 -24.31
CA ARG A 113 -15.62 15.29 -24.53
C ARG A 113 -15.65 16.46 -23.54
N GLY A 114 -14.51 16.79 -22.94
CA GLY A 114 -14.44 17.89 -21.97
C GLY A 114 -14.74 17.50 -20.53
N SER A 115 -15.04 16.23 -20.25
CA SER A 115 -15.33 15.77 -18.90
C SER A 115 -14.15 15.87 -17.93
N THR A 116 -14.46 16.05 -16.65
CA THR A 116 -13.48 16.11 -15.56
C THR A 116 -13.52 14.81 -14.76
N VAL A 117 -12.40 14.09 -14.72
CA VAL A 117 -12.23 12.87 -13.93
C VAL A 117 -11.54 13.21 -12.62
N GLY A 118 -12.07 12.73 -11.51
CA GLY A 118 -11.52 12.93 -10.18
C GLY A 118 -10.72 11.75 -9.65
N CYS A 119 -9.74 12.02 -8.79
CA CYS A 119 -9.11 11.04 -7.91
C CYS A 119 -8.57 11.72 -6.64
N ASP A 120 -8.15 10.92 -5.64
CA ASP A 120 -7.40 11.46 -4.49
C ASP A 120 -5.90 11.51 -4.82
N GLY A 121 -5.35 12.72 -4.98
CA GLY A 121 -3.94 12.93 -5.32
C GLY A 121 -2.95 12.46 -4.26
N ASN A 122 -3.40 12.17 -3.04
CA ASN A 122 -2.53 11.60 -2.01
C ASN A 122 -2.18 10.14 -2.27
N VAL A 123 -3.06 9.38 -2.93
CA VAL A 123 -2.89 7.93 -3.14
C VAL A 123 -2.51 7.56 -4.58
N PHE A 124 -2.57 8.52 -5.52
CA PHE A 124 -2.04 8.35 -6.87
C PHE A 124 -0.59 8.79 -6.94
N SER A 125 0.28 7.92 -7.45
CA SER A 125 1.65 8.33 -7.76
C SER A 125 1.68 9.31 -8.93
N LEU A 126 2.72 10.15 -8.99
CA LEU A 126 2.91 11.10 -10.07
C LEU A 126 2.93 10.41 -11.44
N SER A 127 3.53 9.22 -11.55
CA SER A 127 3.55 8.47 -12.82
C SER A 127 2.15 8.01 -13.25
N GLN A 128 1.29 7.60 -12.31
CA GLN A 128 -0.10 7.22 -12.57
C GLN A 128 -0.92 8.44 -12.98
N ALA A 129 -0.80 9.56 -12.26
CA ALA A 129 -1.51 10.80 -12.56
C ALA A 129 -1.09 11.36 -13.93
N ASN A 130 0.21 11.43 -14.22
CA ASN A 130 0.74 11.85 -15.51
C ASN A 130 0.27 10.93 -16.66
N TYR A 131 0.21 9.62 -16.42
CA TYR A 131 -0.35 8.69 -17.41
C TYR A 131 -1.83 9.00 -17.67
N LEU A 132 -2.62 9.15 -16.61
CA LEU A 132 -4.05 9.43 -16.70
C LEU A 132 -4.30 10.78 -17.41
N GLN A 133 -3.61 11.85 -17.04
CA GLN A 133 -3.71 13.17 -17.70
C GLN A 133 -3.46 13.06 -19.21
N ARG A 134 -2.34 12.46 -19.64
CA ARG A 134 -2.03 12.26 -21.07
C ARG A 134 -3.10 11.46 -21.80
N ARG A 135 -3.68 10.44 -21.16
CA ARG A 135 -4.76 9.65 -21.78
C ARG A 135 -6.03 10.49 -21.95
N LEU A 136 -6.41 11.26 -20.92
CA LEU A 136 -7.60 12.12 -20.90
C LEU A 136 -7.52 13.28 -21.91
N GLU A 137 -6.33 13.84 -22.13
CA GLU A 137 -6.10 14.92 -23.11
C GLU A 137 -6.58 14.57 -24.52
N SER A 138 -6.50 13.29 -24.92
CA SER A 138 -6.96 12.80 -26.23
C SER A 138 -8.45 13.07 -26.51
N LYS A 139 -9.26 13.23 -25.45
CA LYS A 139 -10.69 13.60 -25.52
C LYS A 139 -10.97 14.97 -24.89
N SER A 140 -9.95 15.83 -24.78
CA SER A 140 -10.04 17.13 -24.11
C SER A 140 -10.58 17.05 -22.67
N MET A 141 -10.42 15.91 -22.01
CA MET A 141 -10.82 15.68 -20.62
C MET A 141 -9.71 16.13 -19.67
N SER A 142 -10.07 16.40 -18.41
CA SER A 142 -9.13 16.87 -17.37
C SER A 142 -9.10 15.92 -16.18
N LEU A 143 -8.01 15.98 -15.41
CA LEU A 143 -7.88 15.28 -14.14
C LEU A 143 -7.94 16.28 -12.98
N ALA A 144 -8.82 16.03 -12.01
CA ALA A 144 -8.89 16.76 -10.74
C ALA A 144 -8.44 15.84 -9.60
N TYR A 145 -7.40 16.23 -8.88
CA TYR A 145 -6.76 15.35 -7.88
C TYR A 145 -6.52 16.01 -6.52
N LYS A 146 -7.15 17.17 -6.27
CA LYS A 146 -6.94 17.96 -5.05
C LYS A 146 -7.86 17.58 -3.88
N GLU A 147 -8.83 16.69 -4.10
CA GLU A 147 -9.85 16.38 -3.10
C GLU A 147 -9.95 14.87 -2.82
N ASP A 148 -9.91 14.50 -1.54
CA ASP A 148 -10.31 13.17 -1.08
C ASP A 148 -11.83 13.14 -0.82
N LEU A 149 -12.60 12.85 -1.88
CA LEU A 149 -14.07 12.76 -1.76
C LEU A 149 -14.53 11.59 -0.90
N ILE A 150 -13.78 10.49 -0.85
CA ILE A 150 -14.12 9.35 0.02
C ILE A 150 -13.98 9.76 1.48
N GLY A 151 -12.94 10.51 1.83
CA GLY A 151 -12.72 11.05 3.16
C GLY A 151 -13.88 11.91 3.67
N ARG A 152 -14.57 12.65 2.78
CA ARG A 152 -15.75 13.48 3.13
C ARG A 152 -16.97 12.66 3.51
N ILE A 153 -17.17 11.50 2.89
CA ILE A 153 -18.36 10.65 3.08
C ILE A 153 -18.13 9.47 4.03
N TRP A 154 -16.88 9.09 4.30
CA TRP A 154 -16.54 7.96 5.16
C TRP A 154 -16.63 8.32 6.64
N THR A 155 -17.86 8.41 7.14
CA THR A 155 -18.13 8.56 8.57
C THR A 155 -17.54 7.38 9.35
N GLY A 156 -16.70 7.66 10.34
CA GLY A 156 -16.01 6.63 11.12
C GLY A 156 -14.86 5.95 10.39
N ARG A 157 -14.21 6.63 9.44
CA ARG A 157 -12.97 6.16 8.81
C ARG A 157 -11.96 5.74 9.89
N PRO A 158 -11.39 4.52 9.82
CA PRO A 158 -10.42 4.05 10.81
C PRO A 158 -9.23 5.02 10.93
N PRO A 159 -8.71 5.28 12.13
CA PRO A 159 -7.51 6.11 12.28
C PRO A 159 -6.28 5.39 11.71
N LEU A 160 -5.21 6.15 11.46
CA LEU A 160 -3.92 5.55 11.16
C LEU A 160 -3.44 4.68 12.33
N PRO A 161 -2.87 3.49 12.08
CA PRO A 161 -2.43 2.58 13.13
C PRO A 161 -1.27 3.20 13.93
N ARG A 162 -1.25 2.89 15.22
CA ARG A 162 -0.28 3.40 16.20
C ARG A 162 0.60 2.28 16.78
N ASN A 163 0.84 1.23 15.99
CA ASN A 163 1.66 0.11 16.43
C ASN A 163 3.11 0.55 16.69
N ALA A 164 3.72 -0.01 17.74
CA ALA A 164 5.09 0.36 18.12
C ALA A 164 6.10 -0.05 17.05
N ALA A 165 7.00 0.86 16.72
CA ALA A 165 8.18 0.62 15.92
C ALA A 165 9.28 -0.01 16.78
N PHE A 166 10.07 -0.89 16.17
CA PHE A 166 11.24 -1.48 16.80
C PHE A 166 12.41 -1.57 15.83
N GLU A 167 13.61 -1.62 16.40
CA GLU A 167 14.85 -1.76 15.65
C GLU A 167 15.13 -3.22 15.34
N LEU A 168 15.41 -3.52 14.07
CA LEU A 168 15.94 -4.80 13.64
C LEU A 168 17.43 -4.84 13.97
N ASP A 169 17.83 -5.85 14.74
CA ASP A 169 19.22 -6.07 15.11
C ASP A 169 20.15 -6.09 13.88
N GLU A 170 21.27 -5.39 13.95
CA GLU A 170 22.29 -5.38 12.90
C GLU A 170 22.83 -6.78 12.63
N ALA A 171 22.89 -7.66 13.64
CA ALA A 171 23.26 -9.06 13.48
C ALA A 171 22.29 -9.82 12.55
N LEU A 172 21.03 -9.38 12.42
CA LEU A 172 20.06 -9.91 11.46
C LEU A 172 20.14 -9.18 10.11
N ALA A 173 20.33 -7.87 10.12
CA ALA A 173 20.35 -7.03 8.92
C ALA A 173 21.66 -7.16 8.11
N GLY A 174 22.77 -7.51 8.76
CA GLY A 174 24.11 -7.61 8.17
C GLY A 174 24.78 -6.28 7.82
N GLN A 175 24.08 -5.16 8.01
CA GLN A 175 24.56 -3.80 7.74
C GLN A 175 23.88 -2.82 8.68
N SER A 176 24.65 -1.87 9.20
CA SER A 176 24.17 -0.79 10.03
C SER A 176 23.30 0.20 9.24
N ARG A 177 22.45 0.96 9.94
CA ARG A 177 21.71 2.08 9.35
C ARG A 177 22.65 3.12 8.73
N ALA A 178 23.74 3.44 9.41
CA ALA A 178 24.72 4.43 8.96
C ALA A 178 25.37 4.03 7.62
N GLU A 179 25.70 2.74 7.44
CA GLU A 179 26.24 2.24 6.18
C GLU A 179 25.22 2.32 5.04
N LYS A 180 23.96 1.94 5.30
CA LYS A 180 22.89 2.03 4.31
C LYS A 180 22.63 3.46 3.86
N LEU A 181 22.52 4.41 4.80
CA LEU A 181 22.38 5.83 4.50
C LEU A 181 23.58 6.36 3.71
N ARG A 182 24.80 5.90 4.01
CA ARG A 182 26.01 6.25 3.23
C ARG A 182 25.96 5.74 1.80
N LEU A 183 25.43 4.54 1.55
CA LEU A 183 25.24 3.99 0.20
C LEU A 183 24.21 4.80 -0.60
N ILE A 184 23.11 5.21 0.05
CA ILE A 184 22.07 6.03 -0.57
C ILE A 184 22.63 7.42 -0.91
N ARG A 185 23.31 8.07 0.04
CA ARG A 185 23.93 9.41 -0.13
C ARG A 185 24.90 9.48 -1.30
N ARG A 186 25.68 8.42 -1.54
CA ARG A 186 26.58 8.34 -2.72
C ARG A 186 25.83 8.41 -4.06
N GLN A 187 24.56 8.02 -4.09
CA GLN A 187 23.73 8.04 -5.29
C GLN A 187 22.94 9.34 -5.46
N MET A 188 22.97 10.27 -4.50
CA MET A 188 22.20 11.52 -4.55
C MET A 188 22.72 12.54 -5.58
N LYS A 189 23.93 12.35 -6.14
CA LYS A 189 24.50 13.14 -7.24
C LYS A 189 24.33 14.67 -7.07
N GLY A 190 24.56 15.17 -5.86
CA GLY A 190 24.53 16.59 -5.52
C GLY A 190 23.14 17.18 -5.25
N ALA A 191 22.06 16.39 -5.28
CA ALA A 191 20.79 16.82 -4.71
C ALA A 191 20.87 16.86 -3.18
N GLU A 192 20.24 17.86 -2.56
CA GLU A 192 20.31 18.10 -1.12
C GLU A 192 19.54 17.02 -0.34
N TYR A 193 18.36 16.64 -0.85
CA TYR A 193 17.55 15.59 -0.24
C TYR A 193 17.11 14.51 -1.22
N TYR A 194 16.77 13.34 -0.68
CA TYR A 194 16.05 12.27 -1.36
C TYR A 194 14.80 11.89 -0.56
N LEU A 195 13.62 12.02 -1.19
CA LEU A 195 12.34 11.65 -0.61
C LEU A 195 12.09 10.14 -0.80
N VAL A 196 11.76 9.46 0.29
CA VAL A 196 11.44 8.03 0.33
C VAL A 196 10.03 7.86 0.92
N PRO A 197 9.02 7.62 0.08
CA PRO A 197 7.66 7.39 0.52
C PRO A 197 7.33 5.92 0.77
N THR A 198 8.06 4.97 0.18
CA THR A 198 7.78 3.54 0.25
C THR A 198 8.18 2.92 1.59
N LEU A 199 7.22 2.28 2.27
CA LEU A 199 7.38 1.82 3.65
C LEU A 199 8.47 0.75 3.83
N ASP A 200 8.63 -0.14 2.84
CA ASP A 200 9.64 -1.20 2.85
C ASP A 200 11.05 -0.67 2.62
N ASP A 201 11.20 0.38 1.81
CA ASP A 201 12.47 1.09 1.63
C ASP A 201 12.88 1.84 2.89
N ILE A 202 11.93 2.50 3.57
CA ILE A 202 12.17 3.15 4.87
C ILE A 202 12.59 2.12 5.92
N ALA A 203 11.83 1.02 6.03
CA ALA A 203 12.14 -0.07 6.96
C ALA A 203 13.54 -0.64 6.72
N TRP A 204 13.93 -0.86 5.46
CA TRP A 204 15.26 -1.36 5.13
C TRP A 204 16.36 -0.34 5.43
N ALA A 205 16.18 0.92 5.02
CA ALA A 205 17.18 1.97 5.18
C ALA A 205 17.48 2.28 6.65
N LEU A 206 16.45 2.25 7.50
CA LEU A 206 16.56 2.61 8.91
C LEU A 206 16.82 1.41 9.83
N ASN A 207 16.78 0.17 9.33
CA ASN A 207 16.68 -1.04 10.17
C ASN A 207 15.51 -0.94 11.18
N ILE A 208 14.39 -0.36 10.77
CA ILE A 208 13.19 -0.25 11.60
C ILE A 208 12.11 -1.17 11.05
N ARG A 209 11.32 -1.76 11.93
CA ARG A 209 10.16 -2.59 11.62
C ARG A 209 8.96 -2.15 12.46
N GLY A 210 7.76 -2.53 12.03
CA GLY A 210 6.50 -2.23 12.70
C GLY A 210 5.43 -3.28 12.39
N ALA A 211 4.17 -2.92 12.62
CA ALA A 211 3.02 -3.80 12.38
C ALA A 211 1.81 -3.00 11.86
N ASP A 212 2.04 -1.88 11.17
CA ASP A 212 0.95 -1.01 10.72
C ASP A 212 0.16 -1.58 9.55
N VAL A 213 0.82 -2.39 8.73
CA VAL A 213 0.23 -3.04 7.57
C VAL A 213 0.20 -4.53 7.85
N GLU A 214 -0.97 -5.14 7.70
CA GLU A 214 -1.13 -6.58 7.90
C GLU A 214 -0.14 -7.36 7.04
N TYR A 215 0.49 -8.38 7.62
CA TYR A 215 1.51 -9.23 6.99
C TYR A 215 2.83 -8.55 6.59
N ASN A 216 2.92 -7.23 6.71
CA ASN A 216 4.05 -6.44 6.25
C ASN A 216 4.67 -5.71 7.45
N PRO A 217 5.89 -6.07 7.89
CA PRO A 217 6.45 -5.56 9.14
C PRO A 217 7.03 -4.14 8.98
N VAL A 218 6.20 -3.19 8.58
CA VAL A 218 6.56 -1.81 8.24
C VAL A 218 5.85 -0.81 9.14
N CYS A 219 6.38 0.43 9.15
CA CYS A 219 5.77 1.57 9.83
C CYS A 219 5.30 2.59 8.79
N ILE A 220 4.04 3.00 8.84
CA ILE A 220 3.51 4.13 8.05
C ILE A 220 4.31 5.38 8.43
N SER A 221 5.09 5.87 7.47
CA SER A 221 6.01 6.98 7.65
C SER A 221 6.55 7.49 6.30
N TYR A 222 7.22 8.64 6.33
CA TYR A 222 8.06 9.12 5.24
C TYR A 222 9.49 9.32 5.72
N LEU A 223 10.46 9.21 4.82
CA LEU A 223 11.85 9.50 5.12
C LEU A 223 12.43 10.49 4.09
N LEU A 224 13.05 11.54 4.59
CA LEU A 224 13.81 12.50 3.79
C LEU A 224 15.30 12.38 4.16
N ILE A 225 16.12 11.93 3.22
CA ILE A 225 17.55 11.70 3.46
C ILE A 225 18.34 12.90 2.96
N GLY A 226 19.01 13.62 3.86
CA GLY A 226 19.95 14.69 3.51
C GLY A 226 21.41 14.21 3.52
N HIS A 227 22.35 15.12 3.24
CA HIS A 227 23.78 14.80 3.19
C HIS A 227 24.38 14.37 4.53
N LYS A 228 23.96 15.01 5.63
CA LYS A 228 24.51 14.78 6.99
C LYS A 228 23.49 14.13 7.92
N ALA A 229 22.25 14.58 7.87
CA ALA A 229 21.15 14.09 8.67
C ALA A 229 20.08 13.41 7.81
N ALA A 230 19.10 12.80 8.45
CA ALA A 230 17.87 12.35 7.81
C ALA A 230 16.67 12.71 8.70
N HIS A 231 15.50 12.88 8.09
CA HIS A 231 14.27 13.31 8.74
C HIS A 231 13.22 12.21 8.54
N TRP A 232 12.77 11.61 9.64
CA TRP A 232 11.79 10.53 9.63
C TRP A 232 10.44 11.05 10.15
N PHE A 233 9.45 11.08 9.27
CA PHE A 233 8.10 11.58 9.54
C PHE A 233 7.23 10.40 9.95
N VAL A 234 6.95 10.29 11.24
CA VAL A 234 6.23 9.18 11.87
C VAL A 234 5.49 9.71 13.10
N HIS A 235 4.39 9.07 13.51
CA HIS A 235 3.80 9.41 14.81
C HIS A 235 4.76 9.04 15.94
N GLU A 236 5.18 10.05 16.70
CA GLU A 236 6.21 9.93 17.74
C GLU A 236 5.89 8.87 18.80
N GLU A 237 4.60 8.73 19.14
CA GLU A 237 4.06 7.72 20.07
C GLU A 237 4.47 6.27 19.71
N LYS A 238 4.77 6.02 18.43
CA LYS A 238 5.16 4.70 17.92
C LYS A 238 6.60 4.37 18.25
N VAL A 239 7.44 5.37 18.55
CA VAL A 239 8.88 5.17 18.70
C VAL A 239 9.24 5.20 20.19
N PRO A 240 9.67 4.07 20.79
CA PRO A 240 10.06 4.04 22.19
C PRO A 240 11.20 5.04 22.49
N GLY A 241 11.16 5.71 23.64
CA GLY A 241 12.13 6.77 23.96
C GLY A 241 13.61 6.34 23.93
N VAL A 242 13.91 5.07 24.22
CA VAL A 242 15.27 4.52 24.08
C VAL A 242 15.69 4.48 22.61
N LEU A 243 14.78 4.07 21.71
CA LEU A 243 15.01 4.05 20.29
C LEU A 243 15.16 5.48 19.74
N GLN A 244 14.30 6.41 20.14
CA GLN A 244 14.40 7.82 19.73
C GLN A 244 15.80 8.41 20.01
N LYS A 245 16.36 8.16 21.21
CA LYS A 245 17.71 8.63 21.56
C LYS A 245 18.80 8.05 20.65
N ARG A 246 18.73 6.76 20.32
CA ARG A 246 19.67 6.12 19.39
C ARG A 246 19.54 6.69 17.98
N LEU A 247 18.31 6.83 17.49
CA LEU A 247 18.02 7.43 16.19
C LEU A 247 18.61 8.84 16.09
N GLN A 248 18.44 9.66 17.14
CA GLN A 248 19.01 11.01 17.19
C GLN A 248 20.53 11.01 17.20
N GLN A 249 21.19 10.09 17.92
CA GLN A 249 22.65 9.94 17.91
C GLN A 249 23.19 9.57 16.52
N ASP A 250 22.40 8.82 15.74
CA ASP A 250 22.73 8.45 14.36
C ASP A 250 22.38 9.54 13.33
N GLY A 251 21.96 10.73 13.79
CA GLY A 251 21.60 11.86 12.93
C GLY A 251 20.23 11.71 12.25
N LEU A 252 19.31 10.95 12.85
CA LEU A 252 17.92 10.82 12.41
C LEU A 252 17.00 11.66 13.30
N HIS A 253 16.35 12.65 12.71
CA HIS A 253 15.41 13.54 13.39
C HIS A 253 13.97 13.07 13.16
N LEU A 254 13.20 12.94 14.23
CA LEU A 254 11.80 12.56 14.15
C LEU A 254 10.92 13.80 13.97
N HIS A 255 9.90 13.67 13.14
CA HIS A 255 8.87 14.66 12.90
C HIS A 255 7.50 13.97 12.90
N PRO A 256 6.41 14.61 13.32
CA PRO A 256 5.06 14.08 13.12
C PRO A 256 4.79 13.75 11.65
N TYR A 257 4.04 12.67 11.40
CA TYR A 257 3.74 12.17 10.06
C TYR A 257 3.14 13.25 9.14
N GLU A 258 2.23 14.07 9.67
CA GLU A 258 1.51 15.11 8.97
C GLU A 258 2.38 16.33 8.61
N GLN A 259 3.58 16.46 9.18
CA GLN A 259 4.43 17.62 8.97
C GLN A 259 5.31 17.55 7.71
N LEU A 260 5.27 16.45 6.95
CA LEU A 260 6.10 16.33 5.74
C LEU A 260 5.86 17.49 4.77
N GLU A 261 4.60 17.77 4.42
CA GLU A 261 4.27 18.83 3.45
C GLU A 261 4.73 20.21 3.92
N GLY A 262 4.47 20.53 5.19
CA GLY A 262 4.94 21.77 5.82
C GLY A 262 6.47 21.87 5.89
N PHE A 263 7.15 20.74 6.10
CA PHE A 263 8.61 20.69 6.08
C PHE A 263 9.16 20.92 4.67
N LEU A 264 8.57 20.29 3.65
CA LEU A 264 8.97 20.45 2.25
C LEU A 264 8.78 21.90 1.80
N THR A 265 7.58 22.47 2.00
CA THR A 265 7.26 23.86 1.61
C THR A 265 8.12 24.90 2.32
N GLY A 266 8.71 24.56 3.47
CA GLY A 266 9.65 25.40 4.22
C GLY A 266 11.12 25.31 3.77
N LEU A 267 11.46 24.43 2.83
CA LEU A 267 12.82 24.35 2.27
C LEU A 267 13.16 25.56 1.41
N ASP A 268 14.44 25.90 1.35
CA ASP A 268 14.94 26.95 0.46
C ASP A 268 14.56 26.65 -1.01
N LYS A 269 14.22 27.70 -1.77
CA LYS A 269 13.79 27.57 -3.17
C LYS A 269 14.86 26.97 -4.10
N ASP A 270 16.13 27.14 -3.75
CA ASP A 270 17.25 26.58 -4.51
C ASP A 270 17.56 25.11 -4.13
N CYS A 271 16.85 24.56 -3.14
CA CYS A 271 17.03 23.19 -2.69
C CYS A 271 16.54 22.20 -3.75
N THR A 272 17.40 21.25 -4.13
CA THR A 272 17.04 20.18 -5.06
C THR A 272 16.73 18.88 -4.32
N LEU A 273 15.59 18.27 -4.63
CA LEU A 273 15.13 17.01 -4.04
C LEU A 273 15.01 15.92 -5.10
N LEU A 274 15.61 14.76 -4.82
CA LEU A 274 15.36 13.56 -5.61
C LEU A 274 14.04 12.92 -5.23
N TYR A 275 13.31 12.47 -6.24
CA TYR A 275 12.06 11.73 -6.08
C TYR A 275 11.97 10.61 -7.12
N ASP A 276 11.19 9.58 -6.82
CA ASP A 276 10.81 8.53 -7.77
C ASP A 276 9.32 8.70 -8.12
N ALA A 277 9.05 9.00 -9.40
CA ALA A 277 7.69 9.32 -9.87
C ALA A 277 6.69 8.16 -9.68
N GLY A 278 7.17 6.92 -9.61
CA GLY A 278 6.34 5.75 -9.39
C GLY A 278 5.87 5.56 -7.95
N SER A 279 6.50 6.26 -7.00
CA SER A 279 6.23 6.10 -5.57
C SER A 279 5.85 7.40 -4.86
N THR A 280 6.17 8.56 -5.43
CA THR A 280 5.80 9.88 -4.90
C THR A 280 4.38 10.22 -5.34
N SER A 281 3.50 10.59 -4.42
CA SER A 281 2.14 11.00 -4.75
C SER A 281 2.11 12.32 -5.52
N ILE A 282 1.12 12.53 -6.37
CA ILE A 282 0.98 13.81 -7.08
C ILE A 282 0.74 14.97 -6.11
N ALA A 283 0.00 14.75 -5.02
CA ALA A 283 -0.20 15.76 -3.99
C ALA A 283 1.13 16.21 -3.33
N LEU A 284 2.02 15.27 -3.00
CA LEU A 284 3.34 15.61 -2.45
C LEU A 284 4.23 16.29 -3.48
N PHE A 285 4.12 15.93 -4.75
CA PHE A 285 4.87 16.58 -5.82
C PHE A 285 4.45 18.06 -5.98
N GLU A 286 3.17 18.38 -5.84
CA GLU A 286 2.68 19.77 -5.88
C GLU A 286 3.11 20.64 -4.69
N ALA A 287 3.66 20.04 -3.62
CA ALA A 287 4.11 20.79 -2.45
C ALA A 287 5.33 21.70 -2.75
N LEU A 288 6.05 21.44 -3.84
CA LEU A 288 7.21 22.24 -4.26
C LEU A 288 7.08 22.67 -5.72
N GLU A 289 7.92 23.64 -6.12
CA GLU A 289 8.06 24.04 -7.52
C GLU A 289 8.76 22.94 -8.34
N GLU A 290 8.42 22.83 -9.62
CA GLU A 290 8.91 21.74 -10.49
C GLU A 290 10.45 21.73 -10.57
N GLU A 291 11.07 22.91 -10.55
CA GLU A 291 12.53 23.10 -10.61
C GLU A 291 13.26 22.56 -9.37
N GLN A 292 12.57 22.49 -8.23
CA GLN A 292 13.13 21.91 -7.00
C GLN A 292 13.18 20.38 -7.08
N TRP A 293 12.39 19.78 -7.95
CA TRP A 293 12.32 18.34 -8.11
C TRP A 293 13.28 17.82 -9.18
N LYS A 294 14.06 16.81 -8.81
CA LYS A 294 14.93 16.09 -9.73
C LYS A 294 14.54 14.62 -9.80
N ALA A 295 13.96 14.24 -10.93
CA ALA A 295 13.52 12.87 -11.14
C ALA A 295 14.68 11.88 -11.01
N SER A 296 14.44 10.79 -10.30
CA SER A 296 15.33 9.66 -10.14
C SER A 296 14.55 8.35 -10.22
N ARG A 297 15.27 7.25 -10.45
CA ARG A 297 14.75 5.94 -10.04
C ARG A 297 14.90 5.81 -8.53
N ASN A 298 14.10 4.95 -7.93
CA ASN A 298 14.27 4.57 -6.54
C ASN A 298 15.72 4.10 -6.25
N LEU A 299 16.40 4.78 -5.32
CA LEU A 299 17.81 4.55 -4.98
C LEU A 299 18.05 3.39 -4.00
N ILE A 300 16.99 2.93 -3.32
CA ILE A 300 17.05 1.93 -2.25
C ILE A 300 16.70 0.54 -2.79
N ARG A 301 15.69 0.44 -3.66
CA ARG A 301 15.20 -0.81 -4.22
C ARG A 301 16.30 -1.68 -4.84
N PRO A 302 17.25 -1.15 -5.65
CA PRO A 302 18.36 -1.96 -6.15
C PRO A 302 19.31 -2.45 -5.05
N LEU A 303 19.54 -1.65 -4.01
CA LEU A 303 20.41 -2.02 -2.89
C LEU A 303 19.84 -3.19 -2.09
N LYS A 304 18.55 -3.13 -1.72
CA LYS A 304 17.88 -4.19 -0.95
C LYS A 304 17.47 -5.40 -1.80
N ALA A 305 17.49 -5.28 -3.13
CA ALA A 305 17.22 -6.40 -4.02
C ALA A 305 18.30 -7.49 -3.88
N ILE A 306 19.56 -7.08 -3.73
CA ILE A 306 20.72 -7.95 -3.56
C ILE A 306 20.99 -8.15 -2.06
N LYS A 307 20.70 -9.35 -1.56
CA LYS A 307 20.84 -9.66 -0.13
C LYS A 307 22.30 -9.85 0.22
N ASN A 308 22.75 -9.29 1.34
CA ASN A 308 24.09 -9.56 1.86
C ASN A 308 24.19 -10.98 2.43
N GLU A 309 25.40 -11.45 2.72
CA GLU A 309 25.63 -12.82 3.19
C GLU A 309 24.88 -13.15 4.49
N THR A 310 24.76 -12.19 5.40
CA THR A 310 24.02 -12.31 6.66
C THR A 310 22.53 -12.45 6.39
N GLU A 311 21.93 -11.60 5.54
CA GLU A 311 20.52 -11.70 5.15
C GLU A 311 20.23 -13.06 4.46
N VAL A 312 21.10 -13.49 3.55
CA VAL A 312 20.98 -14.79 2.86
C VAL A 312 21.03 -15.95 3.85
N LYS A 313 21.96 -15.92 4.82
CA LYS A 313 22.08 -16.95 5.86
C LYS A 313 20.81 -17.01 6.72
N HIS A 314 20.26 -15.87 7.11
CA HIS A 314 19.01 -15.80 7.87
C HIS A 314 17.80 -16.28 7.07
N ILE A 315 17.68 -15.93 5.79
CA ILE A 315 16.63 -16.44 4.91
C ILE A 315 16.69 -17.97 4.84
N ARG A 316 17.89 -18.55 4.64
CA ARG A 316 18.06 -20.02 4.64
C ARG A 316 17.64 -20.64 5.98
N GLN A 317 17.95 -20.00 7.10
CA GLN A 317 17.53 -20.47 8.42
C GLN A 317 16.01 -20.37 8.62
N ALA A 318 15.39 -19.27 8.19
CA ALA A 318 13.95 -19.08 8.23
C ALA A 318 13.23 -20.15 7.39
N MET A 319 13.70 -20.42 6.17
CA MET A 319 13.15 -21.46 5.30
C MET A 319 13.30 -22.87 5.89
N ARG A 320 14.41 -23.16 6.59
CA ARG A 320 14.55 -24.43 7.32
C ARG A 320 13.53 -24.58 8.45
N LYS A 321 13.31 -23.52 9.22
CA LYS A 321 12.29 -23.50 10.29
C LYS A 321 10.88 -23.65 9.72
N ASP A 322 10.57 -22.96 8.62
CA ASP A 322 9.28 -23.10 7.94
C ASP A 322 9.10 -24.53 7.39
N GLY A 323 10.15 -25.15 6.84
CA GLY A 323 10.14 -26.55 6.43
C GLY A 323 9.82 -27.52 7.59
N VAL A 324 10.32 -27.25 8.80
CA VAL A 324 9.95 -28.02 10.00
C VAL A 324 8.47 -27.83 10.36
N ALA A 325 7.95 -26.59 10.26
CA ALA A 325 6.55 -26.31 10.51
C ALA A 325 5.63 -27.04 9.51
N LEU A 326 5.97 -27.01 8.21
CA LEU A 326 5.24 -27.72 7.15
C LEU A 326 5.29 -29.24 7.32
N LEU A 327 6.44 -29.80 7.68
CA LEU A 327 6.54 -31.24 7.97
C LEU A 327 5.64 -31.66 9.13
N LYS A 328 5.60 -30.86 10.21
CA LYS A 328 4.69 -31.11 11.33
C LYS A 328 3.23 -30.99 10.92
N LEU A 329 2.89 -30.00 10.09
CA LEU A 329 1.55 -29.83 9.55
C LEU A 329 1.09 -31.05 8.75
N TYR A 330 1.89 -31.52 7.80
CA TYR A 330 1.50 -32.66 6.96
C TYR A 330 1.34 -33.94 7.77
N ARG A 331 2.26 -34.22 8.71
CA ARG A 331 2.14 -35.37 9.61
C ARG A 331 0.89 -35.29 10.50
N TRP A 332 0.56 -34.10 10.99
CA TRP A 332 -0.65 -33.88 11.77
C TRP A 332 -1.90 -34.12 10.90
N LEU A 333 -1.96 -33.52 9.71
CA LEU A 333 -3.10 -33.64 8.80
C LEU A 333 -3.33 -35.10 8.39
N GLU A 334 -2.28 -35.83 8.03
CA GLU A 334 -2.38 -37.27 7.68
C GLU A 334 -2.95 -38.10 8.84
N ALA A 335 -2.56 -37.81 10.08
CA ALA A 335 -3.07 -38.51 11.26
C ALA A 335 -4.53 -38.16 11.56
N GLU A 336 -4.90 -36.89 11.51
CA GLU A 336 -6.29 -36.45 11.76
C GLU A 336 -7.25 -37.03 10.72
N LEU A 337 -6.84 -37.07 9.44
CA LEU A 337 -7.67 -37.60 8.35
C LEU A 337 -7.94 -39.11 8.44
N GLN A 338 -7.20 -39.86 9.27
CA GLN A 338 -7.53 -41.27 9.57
C GLN A 338 -8.74 -41.42 10.50
N HIS A 339 -9.13 -40.36 11.20
CA HIS A 339 -10.13 -40.41 12.26
C HIS A 339 -11.28 -39.43 12.05
N ARG A 340 -11.07 -38.32 11.33
CA ARG A 340 -12.07 -37.27 11.10
C ARG A 340 -11.77 -36.42 9.88
N THR A 341 -12.69 -35.52 9.55
CA THR A 341 -12.46 -34.45 8.58
C THR A 341 -11.78 -33.24 9.25
N VAL A 342 -10.95 -32.55 8.49
CA VAL A 342 -10.31 -31.27 8.86
C VAL A 342 -10.81 -30.20 7.91
N SER A 343 -11.26 -29.06 8.44
CA SER A 343 -11.70 -27.94 7.59
C SER A 343 -10.51 -27.12 7.07
N GLU A 344 -10.68 -26.40 5.96
CA GLU A 344 -9.66 -25.49 5.42
C GLU A 344 -9.22 -24.45 6.45
N TYR A 345 -10.18 -23.87 7.18
CA TYR A 345 -9.93 -22.92 8.26
C TYR A 345 -9.07 -23.52 9.37
N GLU A 346 -9.39 -24.74 9.79
CA GLU A 346 -8.62 -25.44 10.82
C GLU A 346 -7.19 -25.73 10.37
N LEU A 347 -7.01 -26.16 9.12
CA LEU A 347 -5.68 -26.41 8.57
C LEU A 347 -4.84 -25.13 8.50
N ALA A 348 -5.45 -23.99 8.13
CA ALA A 348 -4.79 -22.68 8.15
C ALA A 348 -4.38 -22.25 9.57
N GLN A 349 -5.27 -22.42 10.55
CA GLN A 349 -4.98 -22.15 11.96
C GLN A 349 -3.81 -23.02 12.46
N GLN A 350 -3.82 -24.31 12.10
CA GLN A 350 -2.80 -25.25 12.52
C GLN A 350 -1.44 -24.97 11.86
N LEU A 351 -1.42 -24.54 10.59
CA LEU A 351 -0.21 -24.08 9.91
C LEU A 351 0.42 -22.90 10.68
N ALA A 352 -0.38 -21.88 10.99
CA ALA A 352 0.07 -20.72 11.75
C ALA A 352 0.59 -21.13 13.15
N ALA A 353 -0.07 -22.09 13.81
CA ALA A 353 0.38 -22.61 15.11
C ALA A 353 1.76 -23.29 15.02
N PHE A 354 2.00 -24.12 14.00
CA PHE A 354 3.30 -24.78 13.81
C PHE A 354 4.42 -23.80 13.41
N ARG A 355 4.09 -22.74 12.65
CA ARG A 355 5.01 -21.62 12.36
C ARG A 355 5.33 -20.82 13.61
N LYS A 356 4.31 -20.46 14.40
CA LYS A 356 4.45 -19.74 15.67
C LYS A 356 5.30 -20.48 16.70
N ALA A 357 5.26 -21.81 16.67
CA ALA A 357 6.12 -22.65 17.51
C ALA A 357 7.61 -22.62 17.07
N GLN A 358 7.95 -22.04 15.92
CA GLN A 358 9.34 -21.81 15.52
C GLN A 358 9.86 -20.54 16.22
N GLY A 359 11.05 -20.61 16.83
CA GLY A 359 11.66 -19.45 17.47
C GLY A 359 11.89 -18.29 16.48
N ASN A 360 11.72 -17.05 16.95
CA ASN A 360 11.76 -15.79 16.16
C ASN A 360 10.65 -15.66 15.11
N TYR A 361 9.51 -16.34 15.30
CA TYR A 361 8.29 -16.07 14.54
C TYR A 361 7.75 -14.68 14.90
N TYR A 362 7.38 -13.91 13.87
CA TYR A 362 6.77 -12.58 14.03
C TYR A 362 5.29 -12.60 13.65
N GLY A 363 4.95 -13.20 12.51
CA GLY A 363 3.59 -13.30 11.98
C GLY A 363 3.61 -14.00 10.62
N GLU A 364 2.44 -14.23 10.05
CA GLU A 364 2.32 -14.70 8.66
C GLU A 364 2.73 -13.59 7.68
N SER A 365 3.18 -13.98 6.49
CA SER A 365 3.56 -13.05 5.40
C SER A 365 2.42 -12.76 4.42
N PHE A 366 1.31 -13.48 4.53
CA PHE A 366 0.02 -13.26 3.86
C PHE A 366 -1.00 -14.23 4.47
N ALA A 367 -2.30 -14.02 4.22
CA ALA A 367 -3.33 -14.96 4.65
C ALA A 367 -3.12 -16.33 3.97
N ALA A 368 -3.11 -17.42 4.76
CA ALA A 368 -2.86 -18.75 4.21
C ALA A 368 -3.97 -19.15 3.23
N ILE A 369 -3.59 -19.47 1.99
CA ILE A 369 -4.51 -19.97 0.96
C ILE A 369 -4.61 -21.48 1.13
N VAL A 370 -5.78 -21.94 1.60
CA VAL A 370 -6.06 -23.35 1.84
C VAL A 370 -7.36 -23.70 1.12
N GLY A 371 -7.24 -24.26 -0.09
CA GLY A 371 -8.38 -24.65 -0.93
C GLY A 371 -8.42 -26.16 -1.18
N TYR A 372 -9.55 -26.79 -0.88
CA TYR A 372 -9.86 -28.18 -1.17
C TYR A 372 -10.87 -28.28 -2.33
N ALA A 373 -10.64 -29.25 -3.23
CA ALA A 373 -11.47 -29.48 -4.41
C ALA A 373 -11.71 -28.17 -5.21
N ALA A 374 -12.98 -27.76 -5.37
CA ALA A 374 -13.34 -26.57 -6.16
C ALA A 374 -12.71 -25.28 -5.62
N ASN A 375 -12.52 -25.16 -4.30
CA ASN A 375 -11.86 -24.00 -3.69
C ASN A 375 -10.38 -23.91 -4.11
N GLY A 376 -9.73 -25.05 -4.34
CA GLY A 376 -8.33 -25.10 -4.82
C GLY A 376 -8.14 -24.59 -6.26
N ALA A 377 -9.23 -24.38 -7.01
CA ALA A 377 -9.18 -23.75 -8.33
C ALA A 377 -9.21 -22.21 -8.27
N ILE A 378 -9.50 -21.62 -7.10
CA ILE A 378 -9.53 -20.18 -6.88
C ILE A 378 -8.15 -19.74 -6.40
N VAL A 379 -7.46 -18.92 -7.21
CA VAL A 379 -6.05 -18.59 -6.99
C VAL A 379 -5.81 -17.95 -5.62
N HIS A 380 -6.67 -17.00 -5.25
CA HIS A 380 -6.67 -16.34 -3.94
C HIS A 380 -7.99 -16.63 -3.21
N TYR A 381 -8.24 -17.92 -2.93
CA TYR A 381 -9.43 -18.37 -2.18
C TYR A 381 -9.55 -17.72 -0.80
#